data_AF-C4JIL9-F1
#
_entry.id   AF-C4JIL9-F1
#
_cell.length_a   1.000
_cell.length_b   1.000
_cell.length_c   1.000
_cell.angle_alpha   90.00
_cell.angle_beta   90.00
_cell.angle_gamma   90.00
#
_symmetry.space_group_name_H-M   'P 1'
#
loop_
_entity.id
_entity.type
_entity.pdbx_description
1 polymer ?
#
loop_
_entity_poly.entity_id
_entity_poly.type
_entity_poly.pdbx_seq_one_letter_code
_entity_poly.pdbx_strand_id
1 'polypeptide(L)'
;MITLCLLGIPIRESIRRTFTALVPSGASVGDYEAHELRDEDKQQYGGNSVHKAVNNVEKVIGPALIKQQFNVGEDLEKIDDFMIVLDGTKSKSKLGANAILGKIPLYEFLRNRAKTAGPYVLPTPFFNVLNGGKHSGNSMAFQEFMLAPVGANSITDAVRVGSEVYQALKDVITKKFGSSAASEFYKSGKYDLGFKTEEPEPLSSESLQELYRSLLDKYPIILLEDPFAEDDWESWRSFNRDCPVELVGDDLLATNVERIELARDREACNSLLLKINQIGTITESIIAAQKAYSYGWRVFVSHRSGETTDDFIADLVVALSTGHIKSGSPCRGERVAKYNRLMDIEDELARSQQQHTYAGAGQGSI
;
A
#
# COMPACT_ATOMS: atom_id res chain seq x y z
N MET A 1 2.87 18.37 -3.80
CA MET A 1 1.53 18.25 -3.19
C MET A 1 0.53 18.52 -4.29
N ILE A 2 -0.04 17.47 -4.90
CA ILE A 2 -1.17 17.64 -5.82
C ILE A 2 -2.39 17.69 -4.92
N THR A 3 -2.77 18.89 -4.49
CA THR A 3 -4.07 19.10 -3.85
C THR A 3 -5.08 19.07 -4.99
N LEU A 4 -5.70 17.92 -5.25
CA LEU A 4 -6.91 17.89 -6.05
C LEU A 4 -8.02 18.51 -5.19
N CYS A 5 -8.03 19.84 -5.15
CA CYS A 5 -9.14 20.59 -4.63
C CYS A 5 -10.24 20.36 -5.65
N LEU A 6 -11.18 19.44 -5.38
CA LEU A 6 -12.46 19.42 -6.08
C LEU A 6 -13.14 20.73 -5.69
N LEU A 7 -12.74 21.81 -6.36
CA LEU A 7 -13.22 23.17 -6.17
C LEU A 7 -14.68 23.16 -6.59
N GLY A 8 -15.54 22.98 -5.60
CA GLY A 8 -16.96 23.27 -5.67
C GLY A 8 -17.68 22.60 -6.83
N ILE A 9 -17.86 21.28 -6.76
CA ILE A 9 -19.02 20.69 -7.41
C ILE A 9 -20.19 20.91 -6.44
N PRO A 10 -21.17 21.78 -6.78
CA PRO A 10 -22.29 22.04 -5.89
C PRO A 10 -23.12 20.75 -5.75
N ILE A 11 -22.99 20.08 -4.61
CA ILE A 11 -23.95 19.06 -4.18
C ILE A 11 -25.20 19.84 -3.77
N ARG A 12 -26.14 20.02 -4.70
CA ARG A 12 -27.41 20.75 -4.52
C ARG A 12 -27.28 22.13 -3.87
N GLU A 13 -27.14 23.20 -4.67
CA GLU A 13 -27.41 24.63 -4.41
C GLU A 13 -27.17 25.32 -3.03
N SER A 14 -26.70 24.66 -1.95
CA SER A 14 -26.57 25.30 -0.64
C SER A 14 -25.37 24.87 0.21
N ILE A 15 -24.56 23.89 -0.20
CA ILE A 15 -23.34 23.53 0.55
C ILE A 15 -22.14 23.38 -0.40
N ARG A 16 -21.23 24.38 -0.39
CA ARG A 16 -19.88 24.22 -0.96
C ARG A 16 -19.08 23.33 -0.02
N ARG A 17 -18.85 22.07 -0.40
CA ARG A 17 -17.92 21.18 0.29
C ARG A 17 -16.62 21.12 -0.51
N THR A 18 -15.50 21.12 0.20
CA THR A 18 -14.17 20.95 -0.39
C THR A 18 -13.63 19.60 0.06
N PHE A 19 -13.16 18.80 -0.90
CA PHE A 19 -12.47 17.55 -0.64
C PHE A 19 -11.01 17.70 -1.07
N THR A 20 -10.12 17.02 -0.36
CA THR A 20 -8.68 17.04 -0.64
C THR A 20 -8.15 15.62 -0.64
N ALA A 21 -7.31 15.33 -1.63
CA ALA A 21 -6.58 14.09 -1.76
C ALA A 21 -5.10 14.41 -1.89
N LEU A 22 -4.24 13.52 -1.39
CA LEU A 22 -2.81 13.54 -1.68
C LEU A 22 -2.39 12.18 -2.25
N VAL A 23 -1.68 12.21 -3.38
CA VAL A 23 -1.21 10.99 -4.06
C VAL A 23 0.16 10.57 -3.51
N PRO A 24 0.35 9.31 -3.10
CA PRO A 24 1.64 8.80 -2.67
C PRO A 24 2.53 8.36 -3.85
N SER A 25 3.80 8.06 -3.58
CA SER A 25 4.80 7.67 -4.57
C SER A 25 5.67 6.52 -4.07
N GLY A 26 6.07 5.61 -4.96
CA GLY A 26 6.95 4.48 -4.63
C GLY A 26 8.42 4.76 -4.89
N ALA A 27 9.30 4.20 -4.05
CA ALA A 27 10.75 4.19 -4.27
C ALA A 27 11.20 3.05 -5.21
N SER A 28 10.51 1.90 -5.16
CA SER A 28 10.56 0.85 -6.17
C SER A 28 9.22 0.89 -6.91
N VAL A 29 9.29 0.95 -8.23
CA VAL A 29 8.14 1.00 -9.14
C VAL A 29 8.29 -0.22 -10.03
N GLY A 30 7.32 -1.14 -9.98
CA GLY A 30 7.30 -2.31 -10.88
C GLY A 30 7.03 -1.88 -12.32
N ASP A 31 7.46 -2.69 -13.30
CA ASP A 31 7.39 -2.33 -14.73
C ASP A 31 5.95 -2.25 -15.26
N TYR A 32 5.00 -2.81 -14.50
CA TYR A 32 3.59 -2.92 -14.86
C TYR A 32 2.67 -1.93 -14.12
N GLU A 33 3.23 -1.00 -13.34
CA GLU A 33 2.46 0.07 -12.67
C GLU A 33 1.98 1.16 -13.66
N ALA A 34 0.87 1.82 -13.31
CA ALA A 34 0.44 3.05 -13.94
C ALA A 34 1.49 4.16 -13.76
N HIS A 35 1.64 5.02 -14.76
CA HIS A 35 2.77 5.94 -14.84
C HIS A 35 2.59 7.17 -13.94
N GLU A 36 3.47 7.35 -12.96
CA GLU A 36 3.61 8.60 -12.20
C GLU A 36 4.34 9.66 -13.05
N LEU A 37 3.65 10.75 -13.41
CA LEU A 37 4.23 11.79 -14.27
C LEU A 37 5.13 12.75 -13.47
N ARG A 38 6.41 12.82 -13.84
CA ARG A 38 7.41 13.76 -13.33
C ARG A 38 7.89 14.73 -14.42
N ASP A 39 8.44 15.87 -14.02
CA ASP A 39 8.91 16.88 -14.97
C ASP A 39 10.28 16.54 -15.58
N GLU A 40 11.09 15.76 -14.85
CA GLU A 40 12.45 15.34 -15.20
C GLU A 40 13.47 16.49 -15.32
N ASP A 41 13.12 17.67 -14.82
CA ASP A 41 14.03 18.81 -14.74
C ASP A 41 14.99 18.67 -13.55
N LYS A 42 16.24 18.26 -13.82
CA LYS A 42 17.27 18.09 -12.79
C LYS A 42 17.55 19.34 -11.95
N GLN A 43 17.22 20.54 -12.46
CA GLN A 43 17.38 21.79 -11.71
C GLN A 43 16.28 21.99 -10.65
N GLN A 44 15.16 21.28 -10.76
CA GLN A 44 14.01 21.39 -9.87
C GLN A 44 13.79 20.08 -9.12
N TYR A 45 13.93 20.12 -7.78
CA TYR A 45 13.71 18.94 -6.93
C TYR A 45 14.51 17.70 -7.37
N GLY A 46 15.67 17.90 -8.01
CA GLY A 46 16.50 16.81 -8.55
C GLY A 46 15.85 16.00 -9.67
N GLY A 47 14.92 16.58 -10.44
CA GLY A 47 14.16 15.88 -11.50
C GLY A 47 12.78 15.39 -11.06
N ASN A 48 12.45 15.51 -9.78
CA ASN A 48 11.26 14.88 -9.19
C ASN A 48 10.05 15.82 -9.04
N SER A 49 10.08 17.02 -9.62
CA SER A 49 8.92 17.91 -9.61
C SER A 49 7.75 17.34 -10.43
N VAL A 50 6.53 17.81 -10.12
CA VAL A 50 5.27 17.29 -10.68
C VAL A 50 4.41 18.40 -11.30
N HIS A 51 5.03 19.48 -11.77
CA HIS A 51 4.31 20.63 -12.32
C HIS A 51 3.49 20.27 -13.56
N LYS A 52 3.94 19.34 -14.42
CA LYS A 52 3.16 18.83 -15.55
C LYS A 52 1.87 18.15 -15.07
N ALA A 53 1.95 17.26 -14.07
CA ALA A 53 0.77 16.60 -13.51
C ALA A 53 -0.21 17.60 -12.87
N VAL A 54 0.29 18.59 -12.11
CA VAL A 54 -0.54 19.68 -11.55
C VAL A 54 -1.21 20.48 -12.66
N ASN A 55 -0.47 20.85 -13.73
CA ASN A 55 -1.04 21.56 -14.87
C ASN A 55 -2.12 20.74 -15.59
N ASN A 56 -1.96 19.41 -15.69
CA ASN A 56 -2.97 18.54 -16.27
C ASN A 56 -4.26 18.56 -15.43
N VAL A 57 -4.15 18.53 -14.10
CA VAL A 57 -5.30 18.71 -13.20
C VAL A 57 -5.99 20.05 -13.44
N GLU A 58 -5.25 21.15 -13.37
CA GLU A 58 -5.81 22.50 -13.38
C GLU A 58 -6.39 22.91 -14.74
N LYS A 59 -5.71 22.52 -15.83
CA LYS A 59 -6.00 23.03 -17.18
C LYS A 59 -6.76 22.05 -18.07
N VAL A 60 -6.75 20.76 -17.74
CA VAL A 60 -7.36 19.72 -18.57
C VAL A 60 -8.46 18.99 -17.81
N ILE A 61 -8.12 18.30 -16.73
CA ILE A 61 -9.05 17.42 -15.98
C ILE A 61 -10.15 18.26 -15.31
N GLY A 62 -9.78 19.30 -14.54
CA GLY A 62 -10.70 20.14 -13.81
C GLY A 62 -11.79 20.77 -14.69
N PRO A 63 -11.43 21.51 -15.75
CA PRO A 63 -12.41 22.08 -16.68
C PRO A 63 -13.28 21.01 -17.36
N ALA A 64 -12.70 19.86 -17.71
CA ALA A 64 -13.43 18.77 -18.35
C ALA A 64 -14.48 18.14 -17.40
N LEU A 65 -14.12 17.90 -16.13
CA LEU A 65 -15.04 17.36 -15.11
C LEU A 65 -16.17 18.34 -14.78
N ILE A 66 -15.87 19.64 -14.62
CA ILE A 66 -16.89 20.67 -14.34
C ILE A 66 -17.94 20.71 -15.46
N LYS A 67 -17.51 20.53 -16.72
CA LYS A 67 -18.42 20.53 -17.88
C LYS A 67 -19.38 19.34 -17.89
N GLN A 68 -19.00 18.20 -17.33
CA GLN A 68 -19.84 17.00 -17.27
C GLN A 68 -20.94 17.09 -16.21
N GLN A 69 -20.79 17.95 -15.20
CA GLN A 69 -21.74 18.12 -14.09
C GLN A 69 -22.08 16.81 -13.35
N PHE A 70 -21.08 15.94 -13.16
CA PHE A 70 -21.25 14.69 -12.42
C PHE A 70 -21.73 14.92 -10.98
N ASN A 71 -22.53 14.00 -10.46
CA ASN A 71 -22.86 13.93 -9.04
C ASN A 71 -21.72 13.24 -8.28
N VAL A 72 -20.86 14.01 -7.62
CA VAL A 72 -19.72 13.48 -6.84
C VAL A 72 -20.11 12.47 -5.76
N GLY A 73 -21.35 12.49 -5.27
CA GLY A 73 -21.82 11.53 -4.27
C GLY A 73 -22.28 10.19 -4.85
N GLU A 74 -22.42 10.07 -6.17
CA GLU A 74 -23.09 8.93 -6.82
C GLU A 74 -22.37 8.43 -8.08
N ASP A 75 -21.53 9.24 -8.71
CA ASP A 75 -21.00 9.00 -10.05
C ASP A 75 -19.52 8.59 -10.09
N LEU A 76 -18.94 8.10 -8.97
CA LEU A 76 -17.54 7.61 -8.92
C LEU A 76 -17.09 6.82 -10.17
N GLU A 77 -17.78 5.74 -10.59
CA GLU A 77 -17.32 4.99 -11.77
C GLU A 77 -17.39 5.83 -13.05
N LYS A 78 -18.41 6.68 -13.22
CA LYS A 78 -18.52 7.55 -14.40
C LYS A 78 -17.41 8.60 -14.42
N ILE A 79 -17.02 9.11 -13.26
CA ILE A 79 -15.92 10.08 -13.11
C ILE A 79 -14.59 9.40 -13.45
N ASP A 80 -14.33 8.22 -12.89
CA ASP A 80 -13.12 7.45 -13.15
C ASP A 80 -13.04 7.03 -14.63
N ASP A 81 -14.10 6.46 -15.20
CA ASP A 81 -14.20 6.09 -16.62
C ASP A 81 -13.96 7.29 -17.54
N PHE A 82 -14.54 8.44 -17.20
CA PHE A 82 -14.33 9.67 -17.96
C PHE A 82 -12.86 10.12 -17.93
N MET A 83 -12.18 10.05 -16.79
CA MET A 83 -10.76 10.41 -16.68
C MET A 83 -9.85 9.42 -17.41
N ILE A 84 -10.17 8.12 -17.38
CA ILE A 84 -9.47 7.09 -18.16
C ILE A 84 -9.60 7.36 -19.66
N VAL A 85 -10.82 7.67 -20.14
CA VAL A 85 -11.07 8.02 -21.55
C VAL A 85 -10.39 9.33 -21.94
N LEU A 86 -10.36 10.32 -21.04
CA LEU A 86 -9.70 11.62 -21.27
C LEU A 86 -8.17 11.48 -21.42
N ASP A 87 -7.57 10.61 -20.62
CA ASP A 87 -6.17 10.22 -20.78
C ASP A 87 -5.96 9.46 -22.11
N GLY A 88 -6.72 8.40 -22.33
CA GLY A 88 -6.70 7.62 -23.57
C GLY A 88 -5.48 6.70 -23.72
N THR A 89 -4.67 6.49 -22.67
CA THR A 89 -3.56 5.53 -22.67
C THR A 89 -3.80 4.42 -21.65
N LYS A 90 -3.29 3.21 -21.91
CA LYS A 90 -3.44 2.05 -21.00
C LYS A 90 -2.77 2.29 -19.64
N SER A 91 -1.59 2.93 -19.64
CA SER A 91 -0.79 3.18 -18.44
C SER A 91 -1.02 4.54 -17.79
N LYS A 92 -2.01 5.31 -18.26
CA LYS A 92 -2.32 6.67 -17.76
C LYS A 92 -1.14 7.65 -17.90
N SER A 93 -0.31 7.45 -18.93
CA SER A 93 0.96 8.16 -19.13
C SER A 93 0.81 9.57 -19.71
N LYS A 94 -0.34 9.90 -20.31
CA LYS A 94 -0.55 11.23 -20.90
C LYS A 94 -0.87 12.28 -19.83
N LEU A 95 -1.77 11.96 -18.90
CA LEU A 95 -2.17 12.85 -17.82
C LEU A 95 -1.36 12.59 -16.54
N GLY A 96 -0.90 11.35 -16.34
CA GLY A 96 -0.24 10.86 -15.13
C GLY A 96 -1.24 10.23 -14.17
N ALA A 97 -0.94 9.04 -13.66
CA ALA A 97 -1.76 8.37 -12.65
C ALA A 97 -1.91 9.22 -11.38
N ASN A 98 -0.88 10.02 -11.06
CA ASN A 98 -0.88 10.98 -9.97
C ASN A 98 -1.76 12.22 -10.20
N ALA A 99 -2.17 12.50 -11.45
CA ALA A 99 -3.16 13.54 -11.74
C ALA A 99 -4.60 12.99 -11.73
N ILE A 100 -4.78 11.70 -12.08
CA ILE A 100 -6.08 11.04 -12.16
C ILE A 100 -6.57 10.59 -10.78
N LEU A 101 -5.68 10.09 -9.91
CA LEU A 101 -6.06 9.59 -8.60
C LEU A 101 -6.45 10.73 -7.64
N GLY A 102 -7.75 10.87 -7.37
CA GLY A 102 -8.35 11.79 -6.38
C GLY A 102 -9.12 11.07 -5.28
N LYS A 103 -9.67 11.82 -4.30
CA LYS A 103 -10.40 11.28 -3.11
C LYS A 103 -11.85 11.76 -3.09
N ILE A 104 -12.75 10.85 -2.70
CA ILE A 104 -14.09 11.15 -2.18
C ILE A 104 -14.22 10.40 -0.84
N PRO A 105 -14.49 11.07 0.30
CA PRO A 105 -14.49 10.42 1.59
C PRO A 105 -15.85 9.78 1.93
N LEU A 106 -15.81 8.50 2.32
CA LEU A 106 -16.39 7.88 3.54
C LEU A 106 -16.26 6.36 3.35
N TYR A 107 -15.76 5.60 4.35
CA TYR A 107 -15.70 4.13 4.24
C TYR A 107 -17.08 3.51 3.89
N GLU A 108 -18.19 4.08 4.36
CA GLU A 108 -19.55 3.63 3.98
C GLU A 108 -19.83 3.85 2.49
N PHE A 109 -19.42 4.99 1.95
CA PHE A 109 -19.56 5.28 0.53
C PHE A 109 -18.80 4.25 -0.29
N LEU A 110 -17.51 4.04 0.02
CA LEU A 110 -16.67 3.06 -0.66
C LEU A 110 -17.21 1.64 -0.50
N ARG A 111 -17.72 1.28 0.69
CA ARG A 111 -18.33 -0.03 0.96
C ARG A 111 -19.54 -0.28 0.06
N ASN A 112 -20.40 0.74 -0.11
CA ASN A 112 -21.55 0.68 -1.00
C ASN A 112 -21.14 0.51 -2.46
N ARG A 113 -20.09 1.22 -2.92
CA ARG A 113 -19.56 1.05 -4.29
C ARG A 113 -18.95 -0.33 -4.50
N ALA A 114 -18.18 -0.82 -3.52
CA ALA A 114 -17.59 -2.15 -3.54
C ALA A 114 -18.62 -3.28 -3.36
N LYS A 115 -19.86 -2.96 -2.99
CA LYS A 115 -20.93 -3.91 -2.67
C LYS A 115 -20.50 -4.93 -1.60
N THR A 116 -19.67 -4.49 -0.65
CA THR A 116 -19.17 -5.34 0.43
C THR A 116 -20.30 -5.61 1.43
N ALA A 117 -20.64 -6.89 1.60
CA ALA A 117 -21.69 -7.33 2.51
C ALA A 117 -21.14 -7.73 3.89
N GLY A 118 -22.03 -7.96 4.85
CA GLY A 118 -21.68 -8.46 6.18
C GLY A 118 -21.21 -7.36 7.15
N PRO A 119 -20.69 -7.74 8.33
CA PRO A 119 -20.18 -6.79 9.31
C PRO A 119 -18.92 -6.08 8.79
N TYR A 120 -18.61 -4.94 9.40
CA TYR A 120 -17.34 -4.26 9.15
C TYR A 120 -16.18 -5.07 9.72
N VAL A 121 -15.04 -5.06 9.02
CA VAL A 121 -13.81 -5.72 9.47
C VAL A 121 -12.72 -4.66 9.58
N LEU A 122 -12.25 -4.42 10.80
CA LEU A 122 -11.07 -3.63 11.07
C LEU A 122 -9.84 -4.51 10.80
N PRO A 123 -8.85 -4.01 10.05
CA PRO A 123 -7.74 -4.84 9.58
C PRO A 123 -6.72 -5.12 10.69
N THR A 124 -6.01 -6.23 10.59
CA THR A 124 -4.75 -6.44 11.29
C THR A 124 -3.66 -5.58 10.65
N PRO A 125 -3.05 -4.65 11.39
CA PRO A 125 -1.96 -3.83 10.87
C PRO A 125 -0.65 -4.62 10.86
N PHE A 126 0.06 -4.56 9.73
CA PHE A 126 1.40 -5.12 9.59
C PHE A 126 2.40 -3.97 9.70
N PHE A 127 3.01 -3.87 10.88
CA PHE A 127 3.95 -2.82 11.21
C PHE A 127 5.34 -3.16 10.71
N ASN A 128 5.83 -2.41 9.72
CA ASN A 128 7.22 -2.50 9.30
C ASN A 128 8.15 -2.03 10.44
N VAL A 129 9.01 -2.91 10.95
CA VAL A 129 9.84 -2.64 12.13
C VAL A 129 11.34 -2.82 11.91
N LEU A 130 11.75 -3.55 10.86
CA LEU A 130 13.14 -3.58 10.39
C LEU A 130 13.16 -3.39 8.88
N ASN A 131 14.07 -2.54 8.43
CA ASN A 131 14.23 -2.20 7.02
C ASN A 131 15.58 -2.64 6.48
N GLY A 132 15.56 -3.23 5.28
CA GLY A 132 16.71 -3.52 4.45
C GLY A 132 16.47 -3.05 3.01
N GLY A 133 17.17 -3.66 2.05
CA GLY A 133 17.01 -3.40 0.63
C GLY A 133 17.14 -1.92 0.28
N LYS A 134 16.31 -1.44 -0.66
CA LYS A 134 16.31 -0.03 -1.10
C LYS A 134 15.80 0.94 -0.03
N HIS A 135 15.17 0.45 1.04
CA HIS A 135 14.60 1.27 2.12
C HIS A 135 15.62 1.59 3.22
N SER A 136 16.83 1.02 3.15
CA SER A 136 17.86 1.18 4.17
C SER A 136 19.24 1.27 3.54
N GLY A 137 20.18 1.92 4.23
CA GLY A 137 21.59 1.90 3.85
C GLY A 137 22.35 0.68 4.35
N ASN A 138 21.72 -0.31 4.99
CA ASN A 138 22.36 -1.48 5.60
C ASN A 138 22.59 -2.66 4.63
N SER A 139 23.18 -3.76 5.09
CA SER A 139 23.46 -4.97 4.26
C SER A 139 22.32 -5.99 4.22
N MET A 140 21.19 -5.71 4.86
CA MET A 140 20.06 -6.63 4.89
C MET A 140 19.38 -6.63 3.53
N ALA A 141 19.36 -7.78 2.84
CA ALA A 141 18.79 -7.88 1.50
C ALA A 141 17.25 -7.74 1.50
N PHE A 142 16.57 -8.39 2.45
CA PHE A 142 15.12 -8.30 2.61
C PHE A 142 14.69 -6.88 2.96
N GLN A 143 13.71 -6.36 2.23
CA GLN A 143 13.34 -4.94 2.32
C GLN A 143 12.62 -4.61 3.64
N GLU A 144 11.75 -5.50 4.12
CA GLU A 144 10.87 -5.24 5.26
C GLU A 144 10.64 -6.49 6.11
N PHE A 145 10.73 -6.32 7.42
CA PHE A 145 10.24 -7.30 8.39
C PHE A 145 9.11 -6.66 9.19
N MET A 146 7.96 -7.32 9.22
CA MET A 146 6.75 -6.78 9.82
C MET A 146 6.29 -7.56 11.04
N LEU A 147 5.63 -6.85 11.95
CA LEU A 147 4.90 -7.42 13.09
C LEU A 147 3.41 -7.28 12.84
N ALA A 148 2.68 -8.38 13.03
CA ALA A 148 1.22 -8.43 12.93
C ALA A 148 0.62 -8.81 14.29
N PRO A 149 -0.10 -7.91 14.99
CA PRO A 149 -0.73 -8.18 16.29
C PRO A 149 -2.00 -9.06 16.18
N VAL A 150 -1.89 -10.24 15.57
CA VAL A 150 -3.03 -11.13 15.26
C VAL A 150 -3.87 -11.55 16.47
N GLY A 151 -3.31 -11.49 17.69
CA GLY A 151 -3.99 -11.82 18.94
C GLY A 151 -4.57 -10.61 19.69
N ALA A 152 -4.54 -9.40 19.11
CA ALA A 152 -5.16 -8.22 19.71
C ALA A 152 -6.69 -8.31 19.68
N ASN A 153 -7.36 -7.58 20.57
CA ASN A 153 -8.83 -7.64 20.69
C ASN A 153 -9.56 -6.61 19.82
N SER A 154 -8.84 -5.60 19.33
CA SER A 154 -9.39 -4.45 18.59
C SER A 154 -8.27 -3.81 17.76
N ILE A 155 -8.60 -2.92 16.81
CA ILE A 155 -7.55 -2.19 16.08
C ILE A 155 -6.79 -1.24 17.01
N THR A 156 -7.47 -0.59 17.95
CA THR A 156 -6.84 0.24 19.00
C THR A 156 -5.84 -0.57 19.82
N ASP A 157 -6.23 -1.78 20.25
CA ASP A 157 -5.36 -2.70 20.98
C ASP A 157 -4.16 -3.15 20.13
N ALA A 158 -4.38 -3.43 18.85
CA ALA A 158 -3.32 -3.82 17.91
C ALA A 158 -2.30 -2.70 17.69
N VAL A 159 -2.75 -1.44 17.55
CA VAL A 159 -1.87 -0.27 17.43
C VAL A 159 -1.05 -0.07 18.70
N ARG A 160 -1.64 -0.25 19.88
CA ARG A 160 -0.94 -0.21 21.16
C ARG A 160 0.16 -1.28 21.21
N VAL A 161 -0.17 -2.55 20.96
CA VAL A 161 0.78 -3.67 20.98
C VAL A 161 1.91 -3.43 19.97
N GLY A 162 1.58 -3.04 18.73
CA GLY A 162 2.58 -2.74 17.71
C GLY A 162 3.55 -1.62 18.12
N SER A 163 3.03 -0.56 18.74
CA SER A 163 3.84 0.55 19.25
C SER A 163 4.75 0.14 20.41
N GLU A 164 4.24 -0.62 21.38
CA GLU A 164 5.01 -1.14 22.52
C GLU A 164 6.16 -2.05 22.06
N VAL A 165 5.88 -2.99 21.15
CA VAL A 165 6.91 -3.88 20.59
C VAL A 165 7.93 -3.09 19.77
N TYR A 166 7.51 -2.06 19.01
CA TYR A 166 8.42 -1.21 18.27
C TYR A 166 9.40 -0.45 19.20
N GLN A 167 8.94 0.08 20.33
CA GLN A 167 9.83 0.70 21.32
C GLN A 167 10.77 -0.31 21.97
N ALA A 168 10.26 -1.48 22.37
CA ALA A 168 11.08 -2.54 22.94
C ALA A 168 12.16 -3.02 21.95
N LEU A 169 11.81 -3.15 20.67
CA LEU A 169 12.75 -3.52 19.62
C LEU A 169 13.83 -2.46 19.44
N LYS A 170 13.47 -1.18 19.47
CA LYS A 170 14.44 -0.07 19.44
C LYS A 170 15.46 -0.18 20.57
N ASP A 171 15.02 -0.51 21.78
CA ASP A 171 15.91 -0.70 22.94
C ASP A 171 16.82 -1.92 22.76
N VAL A 172 16.29 -3.05 22.27
CA VAL A 172 17.08 -4.25 21.95
C VAL A 172 18.15 -3.96 20.90
N ILE A 173 17.79 -3.28 19.82
CA ILE A 173 18.72 -2.89 18.76
C ILE A 173 19.78 -1.94 19.31
N THR A 174 19.38 -0.92 20.06
CA THR A 174 20.31 0.05 20.66
C THR A 174 21.28 -0.63 21.61
N LYS A 175 20.81 -1.58 22.42
CA LYS A 175 21.66 -2.36 23.34
C LYS A 175 22.62 -3.29 22.62
N LYS A 176 22.19 -3.90 21.51
CA LYS A 176 22.99 -4.92 20.79
C LYS A 176 23.94 -4.34 19.75
N PHE A 177 23.53 -3.27 19.07
CA PHE A 177 24.23 -2.69 17.93
C PHE A 177 24.64 -1.22 18.14
N GLY A 178 24.33 -0.64 19.31
CA GLY A 178 24.52 0.77 19.60
C GLY A 178 23.37 1.64 19.08
N SER A 179 23.24 2.86 19.62
CA SER A 179 22.48 3.90 18.94
C SER A 179 23.23 4.29 17.67
N SER A 180 22.56 4.88 16.66
CA SER A 180 23.21 5.37 15.44
C SER A 180 24.31 6.37 15.79
N ALA A 181 25.53 5.88 16.01
CA ALA A 181 26.66 6.63 16.49
C ALA A 181 27.69 6.62 15.37
N ALA A 182 27.76 7.74 14.65
CA ALA A 182 28.81 8.01 13.67
C ALA A 182 30.22 7.74 14.22
N SER A 183 30.37 7.78 15.55
CA SER A 183 31.56 7.42 16.32
C SER A 183 32.02 5.96 16.15
N GLU A 184 31.12 4.99 15.95
CA GLU A 184 31.47 3.56 15.89
C GLU A 184 32.16 3.16 14.57
N PHE A 185 31.95 3.95 13.53
CA PHE A 185 32.59 3.79 12.22
C PHE A 185 33.48 4.99 11.86
N TYR A 186 33.81 5.83 12.82
CA TYR A 186 34.79 6.92 12.66
C TYR A 186 36.17 6.45 13.13
N LYS A 187 37.07 6.23 12.17
CA LYS A 187 38.47 5.83 12.43
C LYS A 187 39.42 6.83 11.77
N SER A 188 40.32 7.41 12.58
CA SER A 188 41.44 8.24 12.09
C SER A 188 41.04 9.38 11.14
N GLY A 189 39.97 10.12 11.44
CA GLY A 189 39.53 11.26 10.63
C GLY A 189 38.66 10.90 9.42
N LYS A 190 38.29 9.63 9.24
CA LYS A 190 37.43 9.13 8.16
C LYS A 190 36.31 8.26 8.70
N TYR A 191 35.17 8.25 8.03
CA TYR A 191 34.08 7.33 8.30
C TYR A 191 34.24 6.09 7.41
N ASP A 192 34.47 4.94 8.03
CA ASP A 192 34.58 3.63 7.39
C ASP A 192 33.20 2.99 7.25
N LEU A 193 32.55 3.25 6.11
CA LEU A 193 31.25 2.67 5.76
C LEU A 193 31.39 1.28 5.08
N GLY A 194 32.61 0.76 4.95
CA GLY A 194 32.99 -0.34 4.05
C GLY A 194 32.78 -1.76 4.57
N PHE A 195 31.68 -2.07 5.28
CA PHE A 195 31.42 -3.43 5.75
C PHE A 195 30.32 -4.19 5.01
N LYS A 196 29.75 -3.63 3.94
CA LYS A 196 28.53 -4.17 3.30
C LYS A 196 28.84 -4.98 2.03
N THR A 197 29.85 -5.84 2.20
CA THR A 197 30.35 -6.93 1.32
C THR A 197 30.86 -6.50 -0.06
N GLU A 198 32.16 -6.71 -0.29
CA GLU A 198 32.79 -6.59 -1.63
C GLU A 198 32.49 -7.80 -2.54
N GLU A 199 31.86 -8.85 -2.01
CA GLU A 199 31.51 -10.06 -2.76
C GLU A 199 30.00 -10.32 -2.70
N PRO A 200 29.29 -10.32 -3.85
CA PRO A 200 27.91 -10.81 -3.90
C PRO A 200 27.89 -12.33 -3.70
N GLU A 201 26.99 -12.81 -2.84
CA GLU A 201 26.62 -14.24 -2.75
C GLU A 201 25.30 -14.46 -3.51
N PRO A 202 25.32 -14.64 -4.84
CA PRO A 202 24.11 -14.86 -5.60
C PRO A 202 23.49 -16.20 -5.20
N LEU A 203 22.23 -16.18 -4.76
CA LEU A 203 21.44 -17.39 -4.54
C LEU A 203 20.70 -17.76 -5.83
N SER A 204 20.65 -19.05 -6.14
CA SER A 204 19.70 -19.59 -7.12
C SER A 204 18.27 -19.50 -6.58
N SER A 205 17.25 -19.58 -7.46
CA SER A 205 15.85 -19.61 -7.02
C SER A 205 15.58 -20.80 -6.09
N GLU A 206 16.23 -21.94 -6.32
CA GLU A 206 16.15 -23.12 -5.45
C GLU A 206 16.74 -22.86 -4.06
N SER A 207 17.95 -22.27 -3.99
CA SER A 207 18.59 -21.92 -2.71
C SER A 207 17.79 -20.86 -1.96
N LEU A 208 17.15 -19.93 -2.67
CA LEU A 208 16.28 -18.92 -2.07
C LEU A 208 14.99 -19.54 -1.51
N GLN A 209 14.39 -20.49 -2.21
CA GLN A 209 13.26 -21.29 -1.70
C GLN A 209 13.63 -22.03 -0.40
N GLU A 210 14.80 -22.68 -0.36
CA GLU A 210 15.30 -23.36 0.85
C GLU A 210 15.49 -22.39 2.02
N LEU A 211 16.04 -21.21 1.76
CA LEU A 211 16.17 -20.15 2.76
C LEU A 211 14.80 -19.76 3.33
N TYR A 212 13.81 -19.47 2.47
CA TYR A 212 12.47 -19.12 2.94
C TYR A 212 11.85 -20.24 3.77
N ARG A 213 11.93 -21.50 3.32
CA ARG A 213 11.44 -22.64 4.10
C ARG A 213 12.09 -22.71 5.48
N SER A 214 13.42 -22.52 5.56
CA SER A 214 14.14 -22.51 6.84
C SER A 214 13.69 -21.37 7.77
N LEU A 215 13.29 -20.22 7.22
CA LEU A 215 12.77 -19.09 7.99
C LEU A 215 11.35 -19.38 8.48
N LEU A 216 10.50 -19.96 7.63
CA LEU A 216 9.14 -20.37 7.99
C LEU A 216 9.12 -21.43 9.10
N ASP A 217 10.08 -22.37 9.09
CA ASP A 217 10.20 -23.39 10.13
C ASP A 217 10.67 -22.80 11.47
N LYS A 218 11.47 -21.74 11.43
CA LYS A 218 12.15 -21.18 12.61
C LYS A 218 11.38 -20.04 13.27
N TYR A 219 10.62 -19.28 12.50
CA TYR A 219 9.95 -18.07 12.97
C TYR A 219 8.45 -18.14 12.67
N PRO A 220 7.59 -17.50 13.48
CA PRO A 220 6.15 -17.47 13.27
C PRO A 220 5.78 -16.49 12.14
N ILE A 221 6.34 -16.70 10.97
CA ILE A 221 6.02 -15.94 9.76
C ILE A 221 4.67 -16.45 9.27
N ILE A 222 3.73 -15.54 9.06
CA ILE A 222 2.36 -15.86 8.65
C ILE A 222 2.08 -15.51 7.19
N LEU A 223 3.02 -14.83 6.54
CA LEU A 223 2.88 -14.28 5.19
C LEU A 223 4.24 -13.93 4.59
N LEU A 224 4.40 -14.10 3.28
CA LEU A 224 5.53 -13.61 2.51
C LEU A 224 5.04 -12.72 1.35
N GLU A 225 5.71 -11.58 1.14
CA GLU A 225 5.47 -10.66 0.04
C GLU A 225 6.64 -10.73 -0.94
N ASP A 226 6.35 -10.88 -2.23
CA ASP A 226 7.33 -10.96 -3.33
C ASP A 226 8.60 -11.79 -3.04
N PRO A 227 8.48 -13.10 -2.75
CA PRO A 227 9.64 -13.97 -2.58
C PRO A 227 10.50 -14.11 -3.84
N PHE A 228 9.97 -13.83 -5.03
CA PHE A 228 10.70 -13.90 -6.30
C PHE A 228 10.40 -12.70 -7.19
N ALA A 229 11.21 -12.53 -8.24
CA ALA A 229 11.03 -11.45 -9.21
C ALA A 229 9.65 -11.52 -9.91
N GLU A 230 9.17 -10.36 -10.36
CA GLU A 230 7.81 -10.16 -10.91
C GLU A 230 7.48 -11.00 -12.16
N ASP A 231 8.49 -11.49 -12.88
CA ASP A 231 8.34 -12.37 -14.05
C ASP A 231 8.92 -13.79 -13.85
N ASP A 232 9.40 -14.14 -12.66
CA ASP A 232 9.85 -15.50 -12.32
C ASP A 232 8.68 -16.43 -11.93
N TRP A 233 7.73 -16.56 -12.87
CA TRP A 233 6.49 -17.29 -12.66
C TRP A 233 6.66 -18.75 -12.24
N GLU A 234 7.74 -19.40 -12.67
CA GLU A 234 7.98 -20.81 -12.33
C GLU A 234 8.37 -20.95 -10.86
N SER A 235 9.23 -20.08 -10.34
CA SER A 235 9.58 -20.09 -8.91
C SER A 235 8.39 -19.75 -8.03
N TRP A 236 7.57 -18.76 -8.42
CA TRP A 236 6.32 -18.44 -7.72
C TRP A 236 5.40 -19.66 -7.64
N ARG A 237 5.12 -20.30 -8.77
CA ARG A 237 4.26 -21.50 -8.83
C ARG A 237 4.84 -22.66 -8.03
N SER A 238 6.14 -22.94 -8.18
CA SER A 238 6.77 -24.09 -7.51
C SER A 238 6.74 -23.92 -6.00
N PHE A 239 6.96 -22.69 -5.52
CA PHE A 239 6.94 -22.37 -4.10
C PHE A 239 5.51 -22.33 -3.53
N ASN A 240 4.54 -21.76 -4.27
CA ASN A 240 3.15 -21.67 -3.81
C ASN A 240 2.50 -23.04 -3.60
N ARG A 241 2.90 -24.08 -4.34
CA ARG A 241 2.35 -25.43 -4.23
C ARG A 241 2.44 -26.02 -2.82
N ASP A 242 3.50 -25.72 -2.08
CA ASP A 242 3.76 -26.24 -0.73
C ASP A 242 4.07 -25.16 0.30
N CYS A 243 3.83 -23.88 -0.02
CA CYS A 243 3.98 -22.79 0.92
C CYS A 243 2.86 -22.85 1.98
N PRO A 244 3.20 -22.97 3.28
CA PRO A 244 2.21 -23.11 4.35
C PRO A 244 1.54 -21.78 4.74
N VAL A 245 2.00 -20.68 4.16
CA VAL A 245 1.59 -19.31 4.52
C VAL A 245 1.08 -18.56 3.30
N GLU A 246 0.40 -17.44 3.57
CA GLU A 246 -0.09 -16.52 2.54
C GLU A 246 1.07 -15.99 1.70
N LEU A 247 0.93 -16.07 0.37
CA LEU A 247 1.85 -15.50 -0.60
C LEU A 247 1.21 -14.30 -1.26
N VAL A 248 1.77 -13.13 -0.99
CA VAL A 248 1.27 -11.85 -1.48
C VAL A 248 2.08 -11.43 -2.69
N GLY A 249 1.38 -11.21 -3.80
CA GLY A 249 1.95 -10.55 -4.97
C GLY A 249 1.81 -9.03 -4.86
N ASP A 250 2.92 -8.32 -4.91
CA ASP A 250 3.00 -6.87 -5.02
C ASP A 250 3.47 -6.47 -6.42
N ASP A 251 4.76 -6.50 -6.71
CA ASP A 251 5.31 -6.19 -8.04
C ASP A 251 4.85 -7.24 -9.08
N LEU A 252 4.68 -8.51 -8.65
CA LEU A 252 4.09 -9.58 -9.47
C LEU A 252 2.73 -9.19 -10.07
N LEU A 253 1.90 -8.49 -9.30
CA LEU A 253 0.51 -8.19 -9.65
C LEU A 253 0.32 -6.74 -10.06
N ALA A 254 1.09 -5.81 -9.50
CA ALA A 254 1.03 -4.36 -9.70
C ALA A 254 -0.39 -3.77 -9.62
N THR A 255 -1.25 -4.35 -8.77
CA THR A 255 -2.70 -4.02 -8.70
C THR A 255 -3.40 -4.06 -10.08
N ASN A 256 -2.90 -4.88 -11.02
CA ASN A 256 -3.36 -4.96 -12.40
C ASN A 256 -4.20 -6.22 -12.63
N VAL A 257 -5.44 -6.05 -13.10
CA VAL A 257 -6.40 -7.14 -13.31
C VAL A 257 -5.88 -8.22 -14.26
N GLU A 258 -5.17 -7.84 -15.34
CA GLU A 258 -4.61 -8.81 -16.30
C GLU A 258 -3.52 -9.67 -15.65
N ARG A 259 -2.69 -9.09 -14.77
CA ARG A 259 -1.67 -9.84 -14.03
C ARG A 259 -2.27 -10.70 -12.91
N ILE A 260 -3.33 -10.23 -12.25
CA ILE A 260 -4.11 -11.03 -11.29
C ILE A 260 -4.68 -12.28 -11.97
N GLU A 261 -5.26 -12.13 -13.17
CA GLU A 261 -5.77 -13.26 -13.96
C GLU A 261 -4.64 -14.23 -14.36
N LEU A 262 -3.52 -13.70 -14.83
CA LEU A 262 -2.35 -14.50 -15.19
C LEU A 262 -1.77 -15.26 -13.99
N ALA A 263 -1.65 -14.61 -12.84
CA ALA A 263 -1.14 -15.21 -11.61
C ALA A 263 -2.07 -16.31 -11.08
N ARG A 264 -3.38 -16.13 -11.21
CA ARG A 264 -4.37 -17.18 -10.94
C ARG A 264 -4.20 -18.36 -11.89
N ASP A 265 -4.07 -18.12 -13.19
CA ASP A 265 -3.92 -19.20 -14.18
C ASP A 265 -2.61 -19.97 -14.03
N ARG A 266 -1.57 -19.32 -13.47
CA ARG A 266 -0.28 -19.93 -13.15
C ARG A 266 -0.18 -20.47 -11.73
N GLU A 267 -1.22 -20.34 -10.91
CA GLU A 267 -1.20 -20.72 -9.49
C GLU A 267 -0.01 -20.10 -8.73
N ALA A 268 0.31 -18.84 -9.02
CA ALA A 268 1.54 -18.19 -8.58
C ALA A 268 1.49 -17.68 -7.13
N CYS A 269 0.33 -17.19 -6.67
CA CYS A 269 0.14 -16.65 -5.33
C CYS A 269 -1.33 -16.80 -4.89
N ASN A 270 -1.67 -16.33 -3.69
CA ASN A 270 -3.02 -16.43 -3.11
C ASN A 270 -3.50 -15.16 -2.39
N SER A 271 -2.76 -14.05 -2.55
CA SER A 271 -3.10 -12.76 -1.98
C SER A 271 -2.57 -11.60 -2.82
N LEU A 272 -3.32 -10.50 -2.85
CA LEU A 272 -3.02 -9.28 -3.58
C LEU A 272 -2.57 -8.17 -2.62
N LEU A 273 -1.38 -7.60 -2.83
CA LEU A 273 -1.06 -6.29 -2.25
C LEU A 273 -1.71 -5.20 -3.09
N LEU A 274 -2.68 -4.48 -2.51
CA LEU A 274 -3.44 -3.47 -3.22
C LEU A 274 -2.87 -2.08 -2.95
N LYS A 275 -2.31 -1.47 -4.00
CA LYS A 275 -1.79 -0.10 -4.00
C LYS A 275 -2.53 0.73 -5.05
N ILE A 276 -3.38 1.63 -4.57
CA ILE A 276 -4.28 2.43 -5.44
C ILE A 276 -3.58 3.21 -6.56
N ASN A 277 -2.36 3.70 -6.32
CA ASN A 277 -1.63 4.48 -7.30
C ASN A 277 -0.92 3.61 -8.35
N GLN A 278 -0.79 2.30 -8.14
CA GLN A 278 -0.29 1.37 -9.17
C GLN A 278 -1.30 1.17 -10.29
N ILE A 279 -2.60 1.34 -10.03
CA ILE A 279 -3.64 1.23 -11.07
C ILE A 279 -4.20 2.59 -11.48
N GLY A 280 -4.25 3.56 -10.55
CA GLY A 280 -4.48 4.97 -10.83
C GLY A 280 -5.92 5.49 -10.71
N THR A 281 -6.90 4.63 -10.39
CA THR A 281 -8.27 5.05 -10.01
C THR A 281 -8.81 4.23 -8.84
N ILE A 282 -9.81 4.78 -8.13
CA ILE A 282 -10.49 4.06 -7.03
C ILE A 282 -11.31 2.91 -7.61
N THR A 283 -12.02 3.13 -8.71
CA THR A 283 -12.86 2.11 -9.35
C THR A 283 -12.04 0.91 -9.79
N GLU A 284 -10.92 1.10 -10.48
CA GLU A 284 -10.05 -0.02 -10.88
C GLU A 284 -9.44 -0.75 -9.67
N SER A 285 -9.14 -0.02 -8.58
CA SER A 285 -8.67 -0.63 -7.33
C SER A 285 -9.73 -1.55 -6.69
N ILE A 286 -11.00 -1.11 -6.67
CA ILE A 286 -12.12 -1.93 -6.18
C ILE A 286 -12.31 -3.16 -7.07
N ILE A 287 -12.20 -3.01 -8.40
CA ILE A 287 -12.31 -4.12 -9.35
C ILE A 287 -11.18 -5.13 -9.12
N ALA A 288 -9.94 -4.68 -8.91
CA ALA A 288 -8.81 -5.56 -8.59
C ALA A 288 -9.05 -6.36 -7.30
N ALA A 289 -9.54 -5.72 -6.25
CA ALA A 289 -9.91 -6.40 -4.99
C ALA A 289 -11.03 -7.43 -5.21
N GLN A 290 -12.10 -7.06 -5.90
CA GLN A 290 -13.22 -7.95 -6.21
C GLN A 290 -12.78 -9.16 -7.07
N LYS A 291 -11.85 -8.94 -8.01
CA LYS A 291 -11.26 -10.01 -8.81
C LYS A 291 -10.48 -10.99 -7.93
N ALA A 292 -9.62 -10.50 -7.04
CA ALA A 292 -8.92 -11.35 -6.07
C ALA A 292 -9.90 -12.15 -5.20
N TYR A 293 -10.93 -11.51 -4.65
CA TYR A 293 -11.96 -12.20 -3.87
C TYR A 293 -12.72 -13.27 -4.66
N SER A 294 -12.95 -13.05 -5.96
CA SER A 294 -13.60 -14.04 -6.84
C SER A 294 -12.79 -15.33 -6.99
N TYR A 295 -11.49 -15.29 -6.71
CA TYR A 295 -10.58 -16.44 -6.69
C TYR A 295 -10.36 -17.01 -5.29
N GLY A 296 -11.06 -16.50 -4.28
CA GLY A 296 -10.84 -16.85 -2.88
C GLY A 296 -9.54 -16.30 -2.31
N TRP A 297 -8.91 -15.33 -3.00
CA TRP A 297 -7.68 -14.70 -2.51
C TRP A 297 -7.98 -13.67 -1.43
N ARG A 298 -6.97 -13.39 -0.61
CA ARG A 298 -6.97 -12.27 0.33
C ARG A 298 -6.50 -10.99 -0.36
N VAL A 299 -6.83 -9.85 0.25
CA VAL A 299 -6.40 -8.54 -0.22
C VAL A 299 -5.73 -7.81 0.94
N PHE A 300 -4.59 -7.21 0.66
CA PHE A 300 -3.75 -6.55 1.64
C PHE A 300 -3.54 -5.11 1.21
N VAL A 301 -4.32 -4.18 1.78
CA VAL A 301 -4.25 -2.77 1.38
C VAL A 301 -2.93 -2.18 1.85
N SER A 302 -2.22 -1.48 0.96
CA SER A 302 -0.86 -1.00 1.22
C SER A 302 -0.69 0.50 0.97
N HIS A 303 0.18 1.11 1.76
CA HIS A 303 0.79 2.42 1.49
C HIS A 303 1.83 2.36 0.35
N ARG A 304 2.50 3.48 0.09
CA ARG A 304 3.79 3.51 -0.64
C ARG A 304 4.92 3.99 0.27
N SER A 305 6.17 3.80 -0.13
CA SER A 305 7.33 4.24 0.67
C SER A 305 7.46 5.77 0.72
N GLY A 306 7.11 6.49 -0.34
CA GLY A 306 6.88 7.94 -0.32
C GLY A 306 5.42 8.25 -0.02
N GLU A 307 5.09 8.50 1.25
CA GLU A 307 3.69 8.66 1.69
C GLU A 307 3.38 10.08 2.16
N THR A 308 2.10 10.39 2.32
CA THR A 308 1.57 11.68 2.74
C THR A 308 0.73 11.55 4.02
N THR A 309 0.19 12.65 4.55
CA THR A 309 -0.73 12.60 5.69
C THR A 309 -2.16 12.23 5.30
N ASP A 310 -2.44 11.93 4.02
CA ASP A 310 -3.77 11.45 3.60
C ASP A 310 -4.03 10.05 4.17
N ASP A 311 -5.15 9.85 4.82
CA ASP A 311 -5.55 8.63 5.50
C ASP A 311 -6.45 7.71 4.66
N PHE A 312 -6.64 7.98 3.36
CA PHE A 312 -7.63 7.30 2.50
C PHE A 312 -7.60 5.78 2.57
N ILE A 313 -6.41 5.17 2.62
CA ILE A 313 -6.28 3.71 2.65
C ILE A 313 -6.84 3.07 3.94
N ALA A 314 -7.00 3.85 5.02
CA ALA A 314 -7.69 3.42 6.24
C ALA A 314 -9.20 3.27 6.01
N ASP A 315 -9.84 4.22 5.32
CA ASP A 315 -11.24 4.07 4.92
C ASP A 315 -11.41 2.95 3.88
N LEU A 316 -10.47 2.83 2.93
CA LEU A 316 -10.53 1.82 1.87
C LEU A 316 -10.46 0.39 2.42
N VAL A 317 -9.55 0.10 3.35
CA VAL A 317 -9.38 -1.25 3.89
C VAL A 317 -10.60 -1.72 4.66
N VAL A 318 -11.26 -0.82 5.40
CA VAL A 318 -12.51 -1.12 6.11
C VAL A 318 -13.67 -1.30 5.14
N ALA A 319 -13.76 -0.44 4.12
CA ALA A 319 -14.76 -0.50 3.07
C ALA A 319 -14.71 -1.83 2.28
N LEU A 320 -13.50 -2.28 1.95
CA LEU A 320 -13.27 -3.54 1.24
C LEU A 320 -13.24 -4.76 2.17
N SER A 321 -13.23 -4.55 3.50
CA SER A 321 -13.17 -5.59 4.52
C SER A 321 -12.05 -6.62 4.27
N THR A 322 -10.86 -6.13 3.92
CA THR A 322 -9.77 -6.98 3.42
C THR A 322 -9.04 -7.75 4.52
N GLY A 323 -9.22 -7.34 5.77
CA GLY A 323 -8.63 -7.98 6.93
C GLY A 323 -7.18 -7.60 7.22
N HIS A 324 -6.39 -7.13 6.25
CA HIS A 324 -4.98 -6.75 6.46
C HIS A 324 -4.68 -5.33 5.93
N ILE A 325 -3.85 -4.56 6.66
CA ILE A 325 -3.31 -3.27 6.19
C ILE A 325 -1.79 -3.15 6.42
N LYS A 326 -1.05 -2.74 5.38
CA LYS A 326 0.38 -2.41 5.42
C LYS A 326 0.53 -0.89 5.30
N SER A 327 0.61 -0.21 6.45
CA SER A 327 0.77 1.26 6.47
C SER A 327 2.07 1.72 7.14
N GLY A 328 3.04 0.81 7.33
CA GLY A 328 4.39 1.11 7.81
C GLY A 328 4.54 1.01 9.32
N SER A 329 5.69 1.43 9.83
CA SER A 329 5.98 1.45 11.26
C SER A 329 4.96 2.31 12.05
N PRO A 330 4.71 2.05 13.35
CA PRO A 330 3.97 2.96 14.22
C PRO A 330 4.81 4.20 14.59
N CYS A 331 5.47 4.78 13.59
CA CYS A 331 6.26 5.99 13.68
C CYS A 331 6.17 6.79 12.37
N ARG A 332 6.49 8.09 12.44
CA ARG A 332 6.36 9.07 11.34
C ARG A 332 4.90 9.39 10.99
N GLY A 333 4.59 10.68 10.86
CA GLY A 333 3.21 11.18 10.78
C GLY A 333 2.43 10.65 9.59
N GLU A 334 3.09 10.43 8.45
CA GLU A 334 2.47 9.88 7.24
C GLU A 334 2.01 8.43 7.39
N ARG A 335 2.56 7.68 8.35
CA ARG A 335 2.15 6.31 8.68
C ARG A 335 1.07 6.31 9.75
N VAL A 336 1.34 7.04 10.84
CA VAL A 336 0.47 7.12 12.01
C VAL A 336 -0.89 7.72 11.68
N ALA A 337 -0.99 8.62 10.70
CA ALA A 337 -2.27 9.18 10.25
C ALA A 337 -3.30 8.09 9.88
N LYS A 338 -2.88 7.00 9.23
CA LYS A 338 -3.77 5.89 8.85
C LYS A 338 -4.21 5.09 10.06
N TYR A 339 -3.29 4.81 10.99
CA TYR A 339 -3.62 4.09 12.23
C TYR A 339 -4.57 4.89 13.11
N ASN A 340 -4.38 6.20 13.23
CA ASN A 340 -5.31 7.09 13.93
C ASN A 340 -6.69 7.06 13.27
N ARG A 341 -6.76 7.17 11.94
CA ARG A 341 -8.02 7.08 11.22
C ARG A 341 -8.73 5.74 11.44
N LEU A 342 -8.00 4.62 11.50
CA LEU A 342 -8.61 3.31 11.80
C LEU A 342 -9.20 3.26 13.22
N MET A 343 -8.54 3.86 14.21
CA MET A 343 -9.09 3.97 15.56
C MET A 343 -10.33 4.88 15.59
N ASP A 344 -10.32 5.99 14.85
CA ASP A 344 -11.51 6.85 14.69
C ASP A 344 -12.68 6.09 14.04
N ILE A 345 -12.41 5.26 13.01
CA ILE A 345 -13.42 4.42 12.37
C ILE A 345 -13.97 3.38 13.35
N GLU A 346 -13.12 2.73 14.16
CA GLU A 346 -13.56 1.82 15.23
C GLU A 346 -14.51 2.52 16.20
N ASP A 347 -14.17 3.73 16.66
CA ASP A 347 -15.01 4.55 17.54
C ASP A 347 -16.32 5.01 16.87
N GLU A 348 -16.29 5.34 15.57
CA GLU A 348 -17.47 5.70 14.79
C GLU A 348 -18.44 4.51 14.64
N LEU A 349 -17.92 3.32 14.31
CA LEU A 349 -18.71 2.09 14.19
C LEU A 349 -19.32 1.68 15.53
N ALA A 350 -18.56 1.79 16.63
CA ALA A 350 -19.06 1.53 17.97
C ALA A 350 -20.17 2.51 18.38
N ARG A 351 -19.98 3.83 18.17
CA ARG A 351 -20.98 4.87 18.48
C ARG A 351 -22.26 4.72 17.66
N SER A 352 -22.14 4.32 16.40
CA SER A 352 -23.27 4.08 15.50
C SER A 352 -23.90 2.69 15.66
N GLN A 353 -23.40 1.87 16.60
CA GLN A 353 -23.85 0.50 16.85
C GLN A 353 -23.79 -0.40 15.61
N GLN A 354 -22.88 -0.11 14.68
CA GLN A 354 -22.63 -0.93 13.51
C GLN A 354 -21.85 -2.18 13.93
N GLN A 355 -22.29 -3.34 13.44
CA GLN A 355 -21.59 -4.60 13.72
C GLN A 355 -20.21 -4.57 13.07
N HIS A 356 -19.17 -4.71 13.89
CA HIS A 356 -17.79 -4.74 13.43
C HIS A 356 -16.97 -5.74 14.22
N THR A 357 -15.86 -6.19 13.63
CA THR A 357 -14.90 -7.11 14.24
C THR A 357 -13.48 -6.71 13.88
N TYR A 358 -12.51 -7.09 14.70
CA TYR A 358 -11.10 -7.04 14.35
C TYR A 358 -10.69 -8.35 13.66
N ALA A 359 -9.95 -8.25 12.56
CA ALA A 359 -9.60 -9.41 11.74
C ALA A 359 -8.73 -10.45 12.47
N GLY A 360 -7.83 -10.01 13.35
CA GLY A 360 -6.93 -10.89 14.10
C GLY A 360 -6.07 -11.78 13.20
N ALA A 361 -6.01 -13.07 13.50
CA ALA A 361 -5.32 -14.07 12.67
C ALA A 361 -6.01 -14.39 11.32
N GLY A 362 -7.14 -13.72 11.03
CA GLY A 362 -8.02 -14.00 9.91
C GLY A 362 -9.20 -14.85 10.33
N GLN A 363 -10.41 -14.48 9.90
CA GLN A 363 -11.52 -15.43 9.87
C GLN A 363 -11.17 -16.51 8.84
N GLY A 364 -10.87 -17.71 9.33
CA GLY A 364 -10.37 -18.82 8.53
C GLY A 364 -8.88 -19.06 8.79
N SER A 365 -8.61 -19.93 9.76
CA SER A 365 -7.39 -20.73 9.82
C SER A 365 -7.12 -21.32 8.43
N ILE A 366 -5.85 -21.29 8.04
CA ILE A 366 -5.18 -22.08 6.98
C ILE A 366 -6.06 -23.12 6.29
#